data_AF-A0A177CCK4-F1
#
_entry.id   AF-A0A177CCK4-F1
#
_cell.length_a   1.000
_cell.length_b   1.000
_cell.length_c   1.000
_cell.angle_alpha   90.00
_cell.angle_beta   90.00
_cell.angle_gamma   90.00
#
_symmetry.space_group_name_H-M   'P 1'
#
loop_
_entity.id
_entity.type
_entity.pdbx_description
1 polymer ?
#
loop_
_entity_poly.entity_id
_entity_poly.type
_entity_poly.pdbx_seq_one_letter_code
_entity_poly.pdbx_strand_id
1 'polypeptide(L)'
;MWFEKSRNEQDHRYAPIDLTAEDQSQHPPRTASSLPWIYIITTTCIVTIVAVVSFFAGTSFARREKYWRPDLPTVQKALQPDTSFMVQPNNVDDHTWDSMFPSSTFFPHPDIAPERGTLSVFHQLHCLNAIRHIYWATVDPNHHKRDGAGPGDPAFDKWHMNHCIELLRQSLMCNADLTLEVTNKTLGGVTGFGTKHVCVDWEGLLKWVDETEENAIDHAVSTHP
;
A
#
# COMPACT_ATOMS: atom_id res chain seq x y z
N MET A 1 7.10 -37.59 -92.82
CA MET A 1 7.20 -37.54 -91.36
C MET A 1 5.82 -37.90 -90.81
N TRP A 2 5.71 -39.13 -90.28
CA TRP A 2 4.65 -39.70 -89.42
C TRP A 2 3.15 -39.39 -89.68
N PHE A 3 2.52 -40.37 -90.34
CA PHE A 3 1.19 -41.01 -90.12
C PHE A 3 -0.01 -40.23 -89.54
N GLU A 4 -1.04 -40.07 -90.38
CA GLU A 4 -2.38 -40.73 -90.31
C GLU A 4 -2.88 -41.18 -88.90
N LYS A 5 -4.14 -41.01 -88.46
CA LYS A 5 -5.37 -41.39 -89.18
C LYS A 5 -6.63 -41.08 -88.35
N SER A 6 -7.62 -40.48 -89.02
CA SER A 6 -9.10 -40.65 -88.96
C SER A 6 -9.84 -41.02 -87.65
N ARG A 7 -10.94 -40.31 -87.38
CA ARG A 7 -12.37 -40.69 -87.55
C ARG A 7 -13.21 -39.88 -86.55
N ASN A 8 -14.09 -38.99 -87.01
CA ASN A 8 -15.46 -39.18 -87.52
C ASN A 8 -16.53 -39.33 -86.42
N GLU A 9 -17.52 -38.46 -86.57
CA GLU A 9 -18.95 -38.59 -86.21
C GLU A 9 -19.38 -38.69 -84.75
N GLN A 10 -19.86 -37.53 -84.28
CA GLN A 10 -21.22 -37.30 -83.80
C GLN A 10 -21.99 -38.49 -83.23
N ASP A 11 -22.35 -38.39 -81.95
CA ASP A 11 -23.72 -38.71 -81.51
C ASP A 11 -24.04 -38.02 -80.17
N HIS A 12 -24.55 -36.79 -80.20
CA HIS A 12 -25.15 -36.16 -79.02
C HIS A 12 -26.57 -36.68 -78.85
N ARG A 13 -26.70 -37.90 -78.33
CA ARG A 13 -27.96 -38.41 -77.79
C ARG A 13 -27.91 -38.37 -76.27
N TYR A 14 -28.67 -37.43 -75.69
CA TYR A 14 -28.94 -37.42 -74.26
C TYR A 14 -29.80 -38.64 -73.91
N ALA A 15 -29.30 -39.50 -73.02
CA ALA A 15 -30.08 -40.58 -72.42
C ALA A 15 -31.09 -39.98 -71.40
N PRO A 16 -32.30 -40.54 -71.28
CA PRO A 16 -33.28 -40.07 -70.30
C PRO A 16 -32.76 -40.31 -68.87
N ILE A 17 -32.98 -39.33 -68.00
CA ILE A 17 -32.66 -39.41 -66.57
C ILE A 17 -33.59 -40.45 -65.94
N ASP A 18 -33.02 -41.52 -65.41
CA ASP A 18 -33.72 -42.53 -64.63
C ASP A 18 -34.06 -41.95 -63.25
N LEU A 19 -35.32 -41.55 -63.07
CA LEU A 19 -35.86 -41.05 -61.80
C LEU A 19 -36.14 -42.16 -60.78
N THR A 20 -35.77 -43.42 -61.08
CA THR A 20 -35.92 -44.55 -60.15
C THR A 20 -34.60 -45.00 -59.52
N ALA A 21 -33.48 -44.34 -59.84
CA ALA A 21 -32.24 -44.46 -59.07
C ALA A 21 -32.37 -43.67 -57.77
N GLU A 22 -33.16 -44.22 -56.85
CA GLU A 22 -33.27 -43.78 -55.47
C GLU A 22 -31.88 -43.89 -54.83
N ASP A 23 -31.38 -42.75 -54.35
CA ASP A 23 -30.13 -42.58 -53.63
C ASP A 23 -30.07 -43.54 -52.43
N GLN A 24 -29.43 -44.70 -52.63
CA GLN A 24 -29.11 -45.64 -51.56
C GLN A 24 -27.76 -45.33 -50.90
N SER A 25 -27.40 -44.05 -50.72
CA SER A 25 -26.42 -43.68 -49.70
C SER A 25 -27.09 -43.73 -48.32
N GLN A 26 -27.08 -44.91 -47.70
CA GLN A 26 -27.43 -45.05 -46.29
C GLN A 26 -26.41 -44.27 -45.43
N HIS A 27 -26.68 -43.01 -45.15
CA HIS A 27 -26.07 -42.32 -44.01
C HIS A 27 -26.78 -42.79 -42.73
N PRO A 28 -26.06 -43.38 -41.75
CA PRO A 28 -26.69 -43.75 -40.48
C PRO A 28 -27.23 -42.48 -39.80
N PRO A 29 -28.36 -42.57 -39.08
CA PRO A 29 -28.88 -41.44 -38.34
C PRO A 29 -27.83 -40.98 -37.33
N ARG A 30 -27.41 -39.71 -37.42
CA ARG A 30 -26.56 -39.07 -36.41
C ARG A 30 -27.34 -39.02 -35.10
N THR A 31 -27.16 -40.00 -34.23
CA THR A 31 -27.59 -39.90 -32.84
C THR A 31 -26.74 -38.82 -32.20
N ALA A 32 -27.32 -37.65 -31.93
CA ALA A 32 -26.66 -36.60 -31.16
C ALA A 32 -26.44 -37.14 -29.74
N SER A 33 -25.22 -37.61 -29.46
CA SER A 33 -24.87 -38.02 -28.10
C SER A 33 -24.77 -36.77 -27.23
N SER A 34 -25.48 -36.76 -26.11
CA SER A 34 -25.46 -35.67 -25.10
C SER A 34 -24.21 -35.71 -24.21
N LEU A 35 -23.44 -36.79 -24.30
CA LEU A 35 -22.17 -37.04 -23.59
C LEU A 35 -21.17 -35.88 -23.65
N PRO A 36 -20.83 -35.26 -24.80
CA PRO A 36 -19.90 -34.13 -24.86
C PRO A 36 -20.37 -32.90 -24.07
N TRP A 37 -21.68 -32.61 -24.07
CA TRP A 37 -22.22 -31.48 -23.31
C TRP A 37 -22.18 -31.72 -21.80
N ILE A 38 -22.47 -32.95 -21.35
CA ILE A 38 -22.35 -33.31 -19.94
C ILE A 38 -20.89 -33.18 -19.46
N TYR A 39 -19.91 -33.59 -20.28
CA TYR A 39 -18.49 -33.42 -19.97
C TYR A 39 -18.07 -31.94 -19.92
N ILE A 40 -18.53 -31.10 -20.83
CA ILE A 40 -18.23 -29.67 -20.84
C ILE A 40 -18.84 -28.97 -19.62
N ILE A 41 -20.10 -29.28 -19.28
CA ILE A 41 -20.78 -28.68 -18.12
C ILE A 41 -20.10 -29.12 -16.81
N THR A 42 -19.82 -30.41 -16.66
CA THR A 42 -19.17 -30.94 -15.44
C THR A 42 -17.76 -30.39 -15.25
N THR A 43 -16.94 -30.32 -16.30
CA THR A 43 -15.60 -29.73 -16.24
C THR A 43 -15.65 -28.24 -15.91
N THR A 44 -16.57 -27.48 -16.53
CA THR A 44 -16.76 -26.05 -16.23
C THR A 44 -17.22 -25.83 -14.77
N CYS A 45 -18.14 -26.66 -14.26
CA CYS A 45 -18.56 -26.63 -12.86
C CYS A 45 -17.39 -26.94 -11.91
N ILE A 46 -16.55 -27.92 -12.22
CA ILE A 46 -15.39 -28.26 -11.39
C ILE A 46 -14.38 -27.10 -11.36
N VAL A 47 -14.04 -26.52 -12.51
CA VAL A 47 -13.10 -25.39 -12.60
C VAL A 47 -13.62 -24.17 -11.83
N THR A 48 -14.91 -23.85 -11.97
CA THR A 48 -15.51 -22.73 -11.24
C THR A 48 -15.56 -22.98 -9.74
N ILE A 49 -15.91 -24.18 -9.28
CA ILE A 49 -15.87 -24.55 -7.86
C ILE A 49 -14.44 -24.43 -7.30
N VAL A 50 -13.44 -24.97 -8.00
CA VAL A 50 -12.04 -24.89 -7.58
C VAL A 50 -11.56 -23.43 -7.51
N ALA A 51 -11.91 -22.60 -8.50
CA ALA A 51 -11.57 -21.19 -8.51
C ALA A 51 -12.23 -20.44 -7.33
N VAL A 52 -13.50 -20.71 -7.07
CA VAL A 52 -14.26 -20.11 -5.96
C VAL A 52 -13.67 -20.53 -4.61
N VAL A 53 -13.42 -21.82 -4.41
CA VAL A 53 -12.80 -22.34 -3.17
C VAL A 53 -11.40 -21.75 -3.00
N SER A 54 -10.60 -21.65 -4.06
CA SER A 54 -9.26 -21.05 -3.99
C SER A 54 -9.30 -19.56 -3.66
N PHE A 55 -10.27 -18.81 -4.20
CA PHE A 55 -10.48 -17.41 -3.87
C PHE A 55 -10.91 -17.23 -2.40
N PHE A 56 -11.84 -18.04 -1.91
CA PHE A 56 -12.29 -17.97 -0.51
C PHE A 56 -11.23 -18.47 0.47
N ALA A 57 -10.47 -19.52 0.13
CA ALA A 57 -9.34 -19.99 0.94
C ALA A 57 -8.20 -18.96 0.98
N GLY A 58 -7.86 -18.36 -0.17
CA GLY A 58 -6.84 -17.31 -0.27
C GLY A 58 -7.22 -16.04 0.50
N THR A 59 -8.46 -15.58 0.36
CA THR A 59 -8.96 -14.42 1.13
C THR A 59 -9.08 -14.71 2.63
N SER A 60 -9.34 -15.95 3.02
CA SER A 60 -9.37 -16.37 4.43
C SER A 60 -7.96 -16.46 5.02
N PHE A 61 -6.96 -16.91 4.26
CA PHE A 61 -5.56 -16.98 4.69
C PHE A 61 -4.92 -15.58 4.79
N ALA A 62 -5.20 -14.70 3.82
CA ALA A 62 -4.74 -13.30 3.85
C ALA A 62 -5.31 -12.51 5.05
N ARG A 63 -6.47 -12.93 5.59
CA ARG A 63 -7.10 -12.29 6.75
C ARG A 63 -6.43 -12.66 8.08
N ARG A 64 -5.49 -13.61 8.12
CA ARG A 64 -4.95 -14.17 9.38
C ARG A 64 -3.83 -13.33 10.02
N GLU A 65 -3.21 -12.42 9.28
CA GLU A 65 -2.24 -11.42 9.81
C GLU A 65 -2.96 -10.10 10.17
N LYS A 66 -4.03 -10.19 10.97
CA LYS A 66 -4.81 -9.01 11.35
C LYS A 66 -4.17 -8.34 12.57
N TYR A 67 -3.22 -7.43 12.32
CA TYR A 67 -2.75 -6.47 13.34
C TYR A 67 -3.96 -5.68 13.84
N TRP A 68 -4.13 -5.60 15.17
CA TRP A 68 -5.18 -4.77 15.74
C TRP A 68 -4.84 -3.29 15.50
N ARG A 69 -5.81 -2.55 14.99
CA ARG A 69 -5.74 -1.10 14.81
C ARG A 69 -7.14 -0.53 15.05
N PRO A 70 -7.30 0.54 15.83
CA PRO A 70 -8.59 1.21 15.96
C PRO A 70 -9.00 1.79 14.59
N ASP A 71 -10.27 1.63 14.24
CA ASP A 71 -10.86 2.19 13.04
C ASP A 71 -11.21 3.67 13.29
N LEU A 72 -10.38 4.57 12.77
CA LEU A 72 -10.50 6.01 12.94
C LEU A 72 -10.61 6.68 11.56
N PRO A 73 -11.47 7.69 11.40
CA PRO A 73 -11.59 8.40 10.13
C PRO A 73 -10.30 9.15 9.79
N THR A 74 -9.98 9.23 8.51
CA THR A 74 -8.88 10.07 8.00
C THR A 74 -9.40 11.45 7.62
N VAL A 75 -8.58 12.47 7.88
CA VAL A 75 -8.85 13.87 7.48
C VAL A 75 -7.69 14.40 6.65
N GLN A 76 -7.98 15.23 5.65
CA GLN A 76 -6.95 15.94 4.89
C GLN A 76 -6.72 17.31 5.51
N LYS A 77 -5.45 17.64 5.79
CA LYS A 77 -5.07 18.92 6.36
C LYS A 77 -3.71 19.36 5.81
N ALA A 78 -3.61 20.64 5.44
CA ALA A 78 -2.32 21.25 5.19
C ALA A 78 -1.64 21.57 6.53
N LEU A 79 -0.39 21.17 6.69
CA LEU A 79 0.38 21.52 7.88
C LEU A 79 0.64 23.02 7.89
N GLN A 80 0.31 23.67 9.01
CA GLN A 80 0.50 25.09 9.21
C GLN A 80 1.26 25.26 10.52
N PRO A 81 2.36 26.03 10.55
CA PRO A 81 3.15 26.18 11.76
C PRO A 81 2.29 26.76 12.90
N ASP A 82 2.25 26.06 14.03
CA ASP A 82 1.59 26.56 15.23
C ASP A 82 2.64 27.04 16.23
N THR A 83 2.79 28.36 16.32
CA THR A 83 3.79 29.00 17.16
C THR A 83 3.59 28.74 18.66
N SER A 84 2.39 28.33 19.09
CA SER A 84 2.15 27.98 20.49
C SER A 84 2.94 26.74 20.94
N PHE A 85 3.34 25.88 19.99
CA PHE A 85 4.17 24.70 20.25
C PHE A 85 5.68 24.95 20.06
N MET A 86 6.05 26.13 19.55
CA MET A 86 7.44 26.53 19.28
C MET A 86 8.10 27.28 20.44
N VAL A 87 7.47 27.30 21.61
CA VAL A 87 7.96 27.99 22.79
C VAL A 87 8.94 27.11 23.58
N GLN A 88 9.90 27.76 24.23
CA GLN A 88 10.78 27.11 25.20
C GLN A 88 9.92 26.41 26.29
N PRO A 89 10.16 25.13 26.59
CA PRO A 89 9.51 24.46 27.70
C PRO A 89 9.77 25.21 29.00
N ASN A 90 8.73 25.40 29.78
CA ASN A 90 8.86 25.89 31.13
C ASN A 90 8.00 25.01 32.05
N ASN A 91 8.40 24.91 33.32
CA ASN A 91 7.78 23.99 34.29
C ASN A 91 6.35 24.40 34.71
N VAL A 92 5.82 25.50 34.18
CA VAL A 92 4.52 26.08 34.55
C VAL A 92 3.52 26.06 33.39
N ASP A 93 4.00 26.18 32.14
CA ASP A 93 3.19 26.44 30.94
C ASP A 93 3.39 25.40 29.82
N ASP A 94 3.91 24.20 30.10
CA ASP A 94 3.90 23.11 29.11
C ASP A 94 2.47 22.57 28.83
N HIS A 95 1.45 23.24 29.38
CA HIS A 95 0.02 23.00 29.22
C HIS A 95 -0.41 22.85 27.75
N THR A 96 0.22 23.60 26.83
CA THR A 96 -0.11 23.49 25.39
C THR A 96 0.28 22.12 24.86
N TRP A 97 1.46 21.61 25.23
CA TRP A 97 1.89 20.26 24.90
C TRP A 97 1.04 19.20 25.60
N ASP A 98 0.75 19.39 26.90
CA ASP A 98 -0.07 18.48 27.69
C ASP A 98 -1.50 18.38 27.15
N SER A 99 -2.05 19.47 26.61
CA SER A 99 -3.43 19.53 26.10
C SER A 99 -3.69 18.63 24.89
N MET A 100 -2.64 18.16 24.21
CA MET A 100 -2.76 17.22 23.10
C MET A 100 -3.02 15.78 23.56
N PHE A 101 -2.71 15.47 24.82
CA PHE A 101 -2.85 14.14 25.36
C PHE A 101 -4.20 13.98 26.08
N PRO A 102 -4.83 12.81 25.98
CA PRO A 102 -5.93 12.47 26.88
C PRO A 102 -5.44 12.40 28.34
N SER A 103 -6.37 12.35 29.29
CA SER A 103 -6.06 12.20 30.72
C SER A 103 -5.20 10.96 31.04
N SER A 104 -5.29 9.91 30.20
CA SER A 104 -4.35 8.79 30.19
C SER A 104 -4.12 8.33 28.75
N THR A 105 -2.84 8.19 28.38
CA THR A 105 -2.42 7.58 27.11
C THR A 105 -2.31 6.06 27.20
N PHE A 106 -2.29 5.52 28.41
CA PHE A 106 -2.24 4.08 28.66
C PHE A 106 -3.63 3.50 28.91
N PHE A 107 -3.89 2.34 28.31
CA PHE A 107 -5.15 1.61 28.44
C PHE A 107 -4.94 0.10 28.26
N PRO A 108 -5.84 -0.75 28.81
CA PRO A 108 -5.81 -2.19 28.59
C PRO A 108 -6.39 -2.56 27.22
N HIS A 109 -5.86 -3.61 26.60
CA HIS A 109 -6.40 -4.25 25.41
C HIS A 109 -6.47 -5.78 25.61
N PRO A 110 -7.64 -6.42 25.47
CA PRO A 110 -7.88 -7.80 25.93
C PRO A 110 -6.92 -8.84 25.33
N ASP A 111 -6.54 -8.67 24.06
CA ASP A 111 -5.78 -9.70 23.33
C ASP A 111 -4.26 -9.42 23.24
N ILE A 112 -3.85 -8.16 23.43
CA ILE A 112 -2.48 -7.71 23.08
C ILE A 112 -1.78 -7.13 24.29
N ALA A 113 -2.48 -6.27 25.04
CA ALA A 113 -1.95 -5.63 26.24
C ALA A 113 -2.98 -5.71 27.39
N PRO A 114 -3.27 -6.92 27.94
CA PRO A 114 -4.40 -7.12 28.85
C PRO A 114 -4.34 -6.24 30.10
N GLU A 115 -3.13 -5.94 30.56
CA GLU A 115 -2.90 -5.06 31.70
C GLU A 115 -2.83 -3.59 31.26
N ARG A 116 -1.88 -3.29 30.36
CA ARG A 116 -1.55 -1.91 30.01
C ARG A 116 -0.74 -1.83 28.72
N GLY A 117 -1.18 -1.00 27.78
CA GLY A 117 -0.43 -0.62 26.60
C GLY A 117 -0.68 0.85 26.23
N THR A 118 0.04 1.34 25.23
CA THR A 118 -0.18 2.68 24.66
C THR A 118 -0.04 2.62 23.16
N LEU A 119 -0.64 3.57 22.44
CA LEU A 119 -0.40 3.70 21.00
C LEU A 119 1.00 4.29 20.76
N SER A 120 1.70 3.78 19.75
CA SER A 120 3.04 4.23 19.38
C SER A 120 3.13 5.75 19.15
N VAL A 121 2.11 6.37 18.55
CA VAL A 121 2.07 7.83 18.37
C VAL A 121 2.22 8.61 19.67
N PHE A 122 1.62 8.15 20.77
CA PHE A 122 1.74 8.83 22.07
C PHE A 122 3.14 8.67 22.67
N HIS A 123 3.75 7.51 22.48
CA HIS A 123 5.14 7.28 22.88
C HIS A 123 6.12 8.12 22.03
N GLN A 124 5.92 8.20 20.73
CA GLN A 124 6.70 9.03 19.81
C GLN A 124 6.61 10.52 20.19
N LEU A 125 5.40 11.03 20.47
CA LEU A 125 5.19 12.40 20.94
C LEU A 125 5.85 12.64 22.31
N HIS A 126 5.76 11.69 23.25
CA HIS A 126 6.45 11.78 24.54
C HIS A 126 7.98 11.91 24.35
N CYS A 127 8.58 11.08 23.50
CA CYS A 127 10.00 11.15 23.16
C CYS A 127 10.36 12.48 22.50
N LEU A 128 9.53 12.99 21.58
CA LEU A 128 9.75 14.29 20.96
C LEU A 128 9.72 15.43 21.99
N ASN A 129 8.81 15.39 22.97
CA ASN A 129 8.81 16.38 24.04
C ASN A 129 10.07 16.26 24.91
N ALA A 130 10.52 15.04 25.22
CA ALA A 130 11.75 14.84 25.97
C ALA A 130 12.97 15.45 25.25
N ILE A 131 13.07 15.27 23.92
CA ILE A 131 14.10 15.91 23.09
C ILE A 131 14.00 17.44 23.17
N ARG A 132 12.79 18.00 23.07
CA ARG A 132 12.55 19.45 23.21
C ARG A 132 13.07 19.97 24.56
N HIS A 133 12.75 19.29 25.66
CA HIS A 133 13.23 19.64 27.01
C HIS A 133 14.75 19.57 27.12
N ILE A 134 15.39 18.50 26.63
CA ILE A 134 16.85 18.34 26.66
C ILE A 134 17.55 19.41 25.81
N TYR A 135 17.03 19.72 24.64
CA TYR A 135 17.57 20.79 23.79
C TYR A 135 17.60 22.12 24.55
N TRP A 136 16.46 22.54 25.12
CA TRP A 136 16.38 23.80 25.83
C TRP A 136 17.16 23.83 27.16
N ALA A 137 17.41 22.68 27.77
CA ALA A 137 18.29 22.57 28.94
C ALA A 137 19.78 22.71 28.59
N THR A 138 20.18 22.41 27.35
CA THR A 138 21.59 22.48 26.90
C THR A 138 21.94 23.78 26.19
N VAL A 139 20.95 24.49 25.68
CA VAL A 139 21.13 25.77 25.00
C VAL A 139 21.50 26.88 25.98
N ASP A 140 22.65 27.52 25.78
CA ASP A 140 23.11 28.64 26.61
C ASP A 140 22.20 29.88 26.45
N PRO A 141 21.60 30.39 27.54
CA PRO A 141 20.82 31.62 27.51
C PRO A 141 21.64 32.86 27.15
N ASN A 142 22.97 32.87 27.38
CA ASN A 142 23.82 34.05 27.15
C ASN A 142 24.40 34.15 25.73
N HIS A 143 24.19 33.14 24.88
CA HIS A 143 24.56 33.20 23.47
C HIS A 143 23.50 33.99 22.69
N HIS A 144 23.63 35.31 22.72
CA HIS A 144 22.80 36.25 21.98
C HIS A 144 23.64 37.01 20.95
N LYS A 145 23.22 36.87 19.68
CA LYS A 145 23.55 37.73 18.54
C LYS A 145 25.01 37.71 18.08
N ARG A 146 25.25 36.94 17.02
CA ARG A 146 26.14 37.39 15.95
C ARG A 146 25.25 37.71 14.76
N ASP A 147 25.35 38.92 14.25
CA ASP A 147 24.52 39.37 13.13
C ASP A 147 24.78 38.48 11.91
N GLY A 148 23.83 37.59 11.61
CA GLY A 148 23.91 36.67 10.47
C GLY A 148 23.14 35.38 10.73
N ALA A 149 21.83 35.39 10.48
CA ALA A 149 20.99 34.19 10.56
C ALA A 149 21.33 33.22 9.42
N GLY A 150 22.38 32.42 9.62
CA GLY A 150 22.77 31.30 8.78
C GLY A 150 23.06 30.07 9.64
N PRO A 151 23.27 28.89 9.01
CA PRO A 151 23.65 27.67 9.73
C PRO A 151 24.86 27.91 10.66
N GLY A 152 24.70 27.64 11.95
CA GLY A 152 25.74 27.86 12.98
C GLY A 152 25.61 29.16 13.79
N ASP A 153 24.59 30.00 13.53
CA ASP A 153 24.18 31.08 14.45
C ASP A 153 23.23 30.52 15.52
N PRO A 154 23.52 30.70 16.83
CA PRO A 154 22.63 30.28 17.91
C PRO A 154 21.17 30.74 17.78
N ALA A 155 20.91 31.89 17.16
CA ALA A 155 19.55 32.38 16.93
C ALA A 155 18.84 31.62 15.79
N PHE A 156 19.55 31.34 14.69
CA PHE A 156 19.07 30.47 13.61
C PHE A 156 18.80 29.06 14.15
N ASP A 157 19.72 28.52 14.95
CA ASP A 157 19.62 27.17 15.50
C ASP A 157 18.41 27.03 16.46
N LYS A 158 18.09 28.05 17.27
CA LYS A 158 16.91 28.09 18.15
C LYS A 158 15.60 28.07 17.37
N TRP A 159 15.45 28.99 16.42
CA TRP A 159 14.23 29.06 15.62
C TRP A 159 14.06 27.80 14.76
N HIS A 160 15.15 27.33 14.13
CA HIS A 160 15.15 26.15 13.28
C HIS A 160 14.80 24.90 14.07
N MET A 161 15.36 24.73 15.29
CA MET A 161 15.01 23.61 16.16
C MET A 161 13.52 23.62 16.54
N ASN A 162 12.97 24.76 16.93
CA ASN A 162 11.55 24.86 17.26
C ASN A 162 10.66 24.55 16.05
N HIS A 163 11.03 25.06 14.87
CA HIS A 163 10.34 24.77 13.62
C HIS A 163 10.37 23.27 13.29
N CYS A 164 11.53 22.61 13.44
CA CYS A 164 11.68 21.18 13.21
C CYS A 164 10.85 20.34 14.19
N ILE A 165 10.87 20.69 15.48
CA ILE A 165 10.07 20.00 16.50
C ILE A 165 8.57 20.14 16.18
N GLU A 166 8.13 21.33 15.78
CA GLU A 166 6.73 21.57 15.42
C GLU A 166 6.31 20.80 14.16
N LEU A 167 7.17 20.77 13.14
CA LEU A 167 6.94 19.99 11.93
C LEU A 167 6.86 18.49 12.24
N LEU A 168 7.77 17.97 13.08
CA LEU A 168 7.76 16.57 13.49
C LEU A 168 6.51 16.23 14.31
N ARG A 169 6.12 17.08 15.25
CA ARG A 169 4.89 16.90 16.05
C ARG A 169 3.66 16.78 15.14
N GLN A 170 3.50 17.71 14.21
CA GLN A 170 2.40 17.66 13.24
C GLN A 170 2.48 16.43 12.32
N SER A 171 3.69 16.04 11.90
CA SER A 171 3.90 14.87 11.04
C SER A 171 3.53 13.57 11.75
N LEU A 172 3.88 13.43 13.05
CA LEU A 172 3.50 12.30 13.89
C LEU A 172 1.98 12.24 14.11
N MET A 173 1.32 13.38 14.29
CA MET A 173 -0.15 13.42 14.42
C MET A 173 -0.86 13.10 13.09
N CYS A 174 -0.32 13.59 11.97
CA CYS A 174 -0.87 13.33 10.63
C CYS A 174 -0.71 11.87 10.23
N ASN A 175 0.41 11.25 10.60
CA ASN A 175 0.75 9.86 10.30
C ASN A 175 0.77 9.03 11.60
N ALA A 176 -0.29 9.18 12.41
CA ALA A 176 -0.35 8.56 13.72
C ALA A 176 -0.16 7.03 13.62
N ASP A 177 0.94 6.56 14.20
CA ASP A 177 1.19 5.14 14.36
C ASP A 177 0.28 4.59 15.47
N LEU A 178 -0.77 3.89 15.04
CA LEU A 178 -1.78 3.30 15.91
C LEU A 178 -1.43 1.88 16.35
N THR A 179 -0.18 1.45 16.16
CA THR A 179 0.36 0.20 16.70
C THR A 179 0.27 0.24 18.22
N LEU A 180 -0.17 -0.87 18.82
CA LEU A 180 -0.26 -0.99 20.27
C LEU A 180 1.04 -1.54 20.86
N GLU A 181 1.71 -0.73 21.66
CA GLU A 181 2.90 -1.11 22.40
C GLU A 181 2.54 -1.67 23.77
N VAL A 182 3.07 -2.86 24.09
CA VAL A 182 2.84 -3.53 25.36
C VAL A 182 3.80 -2.98 26.41
N THR A 183 3.29 -2.63 27.58
CA THR A 183 4.11 -2.09 28.68
C THR A 183 5.10 -3.15 29.16
N ASN A 184 6.37 -2.76 29.26
CA ASN A 184 7.38 -3.54 29.96
C ASN A 184 7.24 -3.33 31.48
N LYS A 185 6.91 -4.40 32.20
CA LYS A 185 6.64 -4.35 33.65
C LYS A 185 7.83 -3.86 34.48
N THR A 186 9.05 -4.18 34.06
CA THR A 186 10.28 -3.78 34.76
C THR A 186 10.56 -2.30 34.59
N LEU A 187 10.29 -1.76 33.40
CA LEU A 187 10.53 -0.34 33.07
C LEU A 187 9.36 0.57 33.48
N GLY A 188 8.17 0.02 33.69
CA GLY A 188 6.96 0.79 33.95
C GLY A 188 6.45 1.61 32.75
N GLY A 189 6.96 1.32 31.56
CA GLY A 189 6.67 2.05 30.32
C GLY A 189 6.86 1.17 29.09
N VAL A 190 6.89 1.79 27.91
CA VAL A 190 7.10 1.10 26.62
C VAL A 190 8.45 1.48 26.02
N THR A 191 9.03 0.60 25.22
CA THR A 191 10.29 0.86 24.52
C THR A 191 10.10 1.11 23.02
N GLY A 192 8.91 0.86 22.47
CA GLY A 192 8.69 0.81 21.01
C GLY A 192 9.26 -0.43 20.35
N PHE A 193 10.52 -0.76 20.65
CA PHE A 193 11.24 -1.88 20.04
C PHE A 193 10.62 -3.25 20.34
N GLY A 194 10.64 -4.13 19.33
CA GLY A 194 10.07 -5.48 19.39
C GLY A 194 8.58 -5.56 19.07
N THR A 195 7.89 -4.42 18.99
CA THR A 195 6.52 -4.33 18.48
C THR A 195 6.55 -4.31 16.94
N LYS A 196 5.61 -4.99 16.29
CA LYS A 196 5.49 -4.97 14.83
C LYS A 196 4.67 -3.76 14.38
N HIS A 197 5.25 -2.93 13.52
CA HIS A 197 4.62 -1.74 12.95
C HIS A 197 4.27 -1.94 11.47
N VAL A 198 3.38 -1.10 10.95
CA VAL A 198 3.10 -1.03 9.50
C VAL A 198 3.86 0.17 8.94
N CYS A 199 4.97 -0.11 8.27
CA CYS A 199 5.86 0.90 7.70
C CYS A 199 5.75 0.95 6.18
N VAL A 200 6.11 2.09 5.59
CA VAL A 200 6.49 2.15 4.17
C VAL A 200 7.76 1.30 3.98
N ASP A 201 7.83 0.58 2.87
CA ASP A 201 9.05 -0.10 2.46
C ASP A 201 10.13 0.94 2.13
N TRP A 202 11.10 1.09 3.03
CA TRP A 202 12.12 2.13 2.93
C TRP A 202 13.05 1.90 1.74
N GLU A 203 13.45 0.66 1.48
CA GLU A 203 14.33 0.34 0.34
C GLU A 203 13.59 0.54 -0.97
N GLY A 204 12.32 0.12 -1.04
CA GLY A 204 11.44 0.38 -2.17
C GLY A 204 11.26 1.88 -2.44
N LEU A 205 11.11 2.70 -1.38
CA LEU A 205 11.02 4.16 -1.51
C LEU A 205 12.30 4.75 -2.08
N LEU A 206 13.48 4.39 -1.55
CA LEU A 206 14.76 4.90 -2.03
C LEU A 206 14.97 4.57 -3.52
N LYS A 207 14.74 3.31 -3.89
CA LYS A 207 14.84 2.87 -5.28
C LYS A 207 13.90 3.66 -6.19
N TRP A 208 12.66 3.89 -5.76
CA TRP A 208 11.70 4.67 -6.53
C TRP A 208 12.15 6.13 -6.72
N VAL A 209 12.79 6.74 -5.71
CA VAL A 209 13.35 8.10 -5.82
C VAL A 209 14.46 8.13 -6.87
N ASP A 210 15.42 7.21 -6.79
CA ASP A 210 16.55 7.14 -7.73
C ASP A 210 16.05 6.98 -9.18
N GLU A 211 15.14 6.03 -9.43
CA GLU A 211 14.54 5.83 -10.76
C GLU A 211 13.77 7.06 -11.24
N THR A 212 13.09 7.78 -10.34
CA THR A 212 12.34 8.98 -10.70
C THR A 212 13.26 10.14 -11.07
N GLU A 213 14.39 10.31 -10.35
CA GLU A 213 15.39 11.33 -10.65
C GLU A 213 16.05 11.07 -12.01
N GLU A 214 16.47 9.83 -12.29
CA GLU A 214 17.04 9.44 -13.58
C GLU A 214 16.09 9.74 -14.74
N ASN A 215 14.82 9.33 -14.63
CA ASN A 215 13.80 9.60 -15.64
C ASN A 215 13.57 11.11 -15.85
N ALA A 216 13.59 11.91 -14.77
CA ALA A 216 13.44 13.36 -14.86
C ALA A 216 14.63 14.01 -15.58
N ILE A 217 15.85 13.54 -15.34
CA ILE A 217 17.06 13.98 -16.04
C ILE A 217 16.98 13.61 -17.52
N ASP A 218 16.63 12.37 -17.85
CA ASP A 218 16.49 11.91 -19.24
C ASP A 218 15.43 12.72 -20.01
N HIS A 219 14.31 13.07 -19.34
CA HIS A 219 13.30 13.97 -19.89
C HIS A 219 13.83 15.40 -20.10
N ALA A 220 14.61 15.94 -19.16
CA ALA A 220 15.18 17.27 -19.30
C ALA A 220 16.22 17.34 -20.45
N VAL A 221 17.08 16.31 -20.59
CA VAL A 221 18.07 16.20 -21.66
C VAL A 221 17.41 16.02 -23.03
N SER A 222 16.34 15.23 -23.12
CA SER A 222 15.63 15.01 -24.38
C SER A 222 14.78 16.20 -24.85
N THR A 223 14.36 17.08 -23.92
CA THR A 223 13.56 18.29 -24.24
C THR A 223 14.40 19.54 -24.49
N HIS A 224 15.66 19.54 -24.09
CA HIS A 224 16.62 20.63 -24.32
C HIS A 224 17.99 20.10 -24.83
N PRO A 225 18.06 19.56 -26.07
CA PRO A 225 19.30 19.05 -26.67
C PRO A 225 20.33 20.14 -27.04
#